data_AF-A0ABD4U4I2-F1
#
_entry.id   AF-A0ABD4U4I2-F1
#
_cell.length_a   1.000
_cell.length_b   1.000
_cell.length_c   1.000
_cell.angle_alpha   90.00
_cell.angle_beta   90.00
_cell.angle_gamma   90.00
#
_symmetry.space_group_name_H-M   'P 1'
#
loop_
_entity.id
_entity.type
_entity.pdbx_description
1 polymer ?
#
loop_
_entity_poly.entity_id
_entity_poly.type
_entity_poly.pdbx_seq_one_letter_code
_entity_poly.pdbx_strand_id
1 'polypeptide(L)'
;VHDIKAVEDLLEGCQQSVILADLGYLSQALKDRLKQRGYHLWTPLRQNMEGASQHNNWRLLAMRRTIETRFSELCALFDMEHTFARGVAGLQLRIEQILSAYHLSYFELN
;
A
#
# COMPACT_ATOMS: atom_id res chain seq x y z
N VAL A 1 12.89 -11.10 4.58
CA VAL A 1 12.01 -10.51 5.63
C VAL A 1 10.58 -10.85 5.24
N HIS A 2 9.76 -11.39 6.14
CA HIS A 2 8.37 -11.71 5.81
C HIS A 2 7.51 -10.46 5.96
N ASP A 3 6.74 -10.12 4.93
CA ASP A 3 5.81 -8.98 4.88
C ASP A 3 4.86 -8.90 6.09
N ILE A 4 4.61 -10.05 6.72
CA ILE A 4 3.82 -10.20 7.95
C ILE A 4 4.36 -9.35 9.12
N LYS A 5 5.68 -9.20 9.26
CA LYS A 5 6.28 -8.37 10.32
C LYS A 5 6.15 -6.88 10.01
N ALA A 6 6.31 -6.51 8.74
CA ALA A 6 6.25 -5.11 8.32
C ALA A 6 4.87 -4.48 8.62
N VAL A 7 3.78 -5.24 8.53
CA VAL A 7 2.43 -4.74 8.85
C VAL A 7 2.30 -4.32 10.32
N GLU A 8 2.92 -5.07 11.24
CA GLU A 8 2.86 -4.74 12.67
C GLU A 8 3.65 -3.46 12.97
N ASP A 9 4.82 -3.30 12.33
CA ASP A 9 5.65 -2.11 12.45
C ASP A 9 4.96 -0.88 11.81
N LEU A 10 4.32 -1.05 10.64
CA LEU A 10 3.61 0.02 9.94
C LEU A 10 2.38 0.54 10.69
N LEU A 11 1.72 -0.33 11.47
CA LEU A 11 0.54 0.03 12.24
C LEU A 11 0.87 0.52 13.66
N GLU A 12 2.13 0.45 14.07
CA GLU A 12 2.55 0.97 15.37
C GLU A 12 2.28 2.48 15.45
N GLY A 13 1.47 2.89 16.43
CA GLY A 13 1.07 4.29 16.61
C GLY A 13 0.03 4.81 15.60
N CYS A 14 -0.48 3.96 14.70
CA CYS A 14 -1.55 4.34 13.78
C CYS A 14 -2.85 4.61 14.57
N GLN A 15 -3.40 5.82 14.41
CA GLN A 15 -4.62 6.26 15.09
C GLN A 15 -5.90 5.74 14.41
N GLN A 16 -5.81 5.35 13.15
CA GLN A 16 -6.94 4.87 12.36
C GLN A 16 -7.19 3.39 12.66
N SER A 17 -8.42 3.07 13.08
CA SER A 17 -8.84 1.70 13.32
C SER A 17 -9.23 0.94 12.06
N VAL A 18 -9.48 1.64 10.93
CA VAL A 18 -9.84 1.01 9.65
C VAL A 18 -8.73 1.21 8.63
N ILE A 19 -8.19 0.11 8.12
CA ILE A 19 -7.06 0.11 7.19
C ILE A 19 -7.50 -0.47 5.86
N LEU A 20 -7.34 0.29 4.78
CA LEU A 20 -7.52 -0.18 3.41
C LEU A 20 -6.36 -1.13 3.06
N ALA A 21 -6.67 -2.40 2.83
CA ALA A 21 -5.66 -3.42 2.58
C ALA A 21 -5.96 -4.25 1.33
N ASP A 22 -4.92 -4.87 0.80
CA ASP A 22 -5.05 -5.85 -0.26
C ASP A 22 -5.28 -7.26 0.27
N LEU A 23 -6.15 -8.01 -0.42
CA LEU A 23 -6.60 -9.33 0.01
C LEU A 23 -5.46 -10.38 -0.01
N GLY A 24 -4.44 -10.17 -0.85
CA GLY A 24 -3.44 -11.18 -1.22
C GLY A 24 -2.35 -11.47 -0.18
N TYR A 25 -2.16 -10.61 0.81
CA TYR A 25 -0.92 -10.60 1.60
C TYR A 25 -1.07 -10.96 3.08
N LEU A 26 -2.30 -11.21 3.56
CA LEU A 26 -2.57 -11.33 5.00
C LEU A 26 -3.15 -12.71 5.35
N SER A 27 -2.38 -13.51 6.08
CA SER A 27 -2.83 -14.78 6.63
C SER A 27 -4.00 -14.56 7.60
N GLN A 28 -4.87 -15.57 7.77
CA GLN A 28 -6.00 -15.47 8.71
C GLN A 28 -5.52 -15.15 10.13
N ALA A 29 -4.43 -15.78 10.56
CA ALA A 29 -3.81 -15.51 11.85
C ALA A 29 -3.40 -14.04 12.02
N LEU A 30 -2.84 -13.39 10.99
CA LEU A 30 -2.49 -11.97 11.04
C LEU A 30 -3.74 -11.09 11.12
N LYS A 31 -4.80 -11.41 10.35
CA LYS A 31 -6.07 -10.69 10.44
C LYS A 31 -6.67 -10.75 11.84
N ASP A 32 -6.63 -11.92 12.47
CA ASP A 32 -7.17 -12.12 13.82
C ASP A 32 -6.36 -11.33 14.87
N ARG A 33 -5.02 -11.34 14.78
CA ARG A 33 -4.15 -10.51 15.65
C ARG A 33 -4.43 -9.02 15.49
N LEU A 34 -4.55 -8.54 14.26
CA LEU A 34 -4.84 -7.12 14.00
C LEU A 34 -6.20 -6.72 14.56
N LYS A 35 -7.22 -7.59 14.42
CA LYS A 35 -8.55 -7.39 15.00
C LYS A 35 -8.52 -7.34 16.53
N GLN A 36 -7.72 -8.17 17.18
CA GLN A 36 -7.53 -8.13 18.64
C GLN A 36 -6.91 -6.82 19.12
N ARG A 37 -6.07 -6.18 18.29
CA ARG A 37 -5.48 -4.85 18.57
C ARG A 37 -6.39 -3.68 18.20
N GLY A 38 -7.61 -3.95 17.69
CA GLY A 38 -8.57 -2.93 17.30
C GLY A 38 -8.44 -2.44 15.85
N TYR A 39 -7.60 -3.08 15.03
CA TYR A 39 -7.48 -2.77 13.61
C TYR A 39 -8.41 -3.65 12.76
N HIS A 40 -9.21 -2.98 11.94
CA HIS A 40 -10.15 -3.57 11.00
C HIS A 40 -9.64 -3.36 9.58
N LEU A 41 -9.22 -4.45 8.96
CA LEU A 41 -8.82 -4.43 7.56
C LEU A 41 -10.06 -4.39 6.68
N TRP A 42 -10.21 -3.31 5.92
CA TRP A 42 -11.16 -3.29 4.82
C TRP A 42 -10.46 -3.81 3.57
N THR A 43 -10.95 -4.93 3.06
CA THR A 43 -10.50 -5.52 1.81
C THR A 43 -11.67 -5.59 0.84
N PRO A 44 -11.49 -5.21 -0.43
CA PRO A 44 -12.56 -5.33 -1.42
C PRO A 44 -12.89 -6.80 -1.67
N LEU A 45 -14.17 -7.09 -1.84
CA LEU A 45 -14.64 -8.40 -2.29
C LEU A 45 -14.58 -8.50 -3.81
N ARG A 46 -14.29 -9.69 -4.34
CA ARG A 46 -14.35 -9.93 -5.79
C ARG A 46 -15.79 -9.74 -6.26
N GLN A 47 -15.98 -9.19 -7.46
CA GLN A 47 -17.32 -8.83 -7.97
C GLN A 47 -18.30 -10.00 -8.03
N ASN A 48 -17.80 -11.22 -8.19
CA ASN A 48 -18.58 -12.46 -8.23
C ASN A 48 -18.86 -13.07 -6.85
N MET A 49 -18.41 -12.45 -5.75
CA MET A 49 -18.75 -12.89 -4.40
C MET A 49 -20.11 -12.35 -3.97
N GLU A 50 -20.84 -13.17 -3.22
CA GLU A 50 -22.10 -12.77 -2.62
C GLU A 50 -21.90 -11.55 -1.69
N GLY A 51 -22.82 -10.57 -1.78
CA GLY A 51 -22.74 -9.34 -0.99
C GLY A 51 -21.69 -8.31 -1.46
N ALA A 52 -20.93 -8.58 -2.53
CA ALA A 52 -19.88 -7.67 -3.00
C ALA A 52 -20.38 -6.27 -3.34
N SER A 53 -21.58 -6.12 -3.91
CA SER A 53 -22.16 -4.81 -4.24
C SER A 53 -22.51 -3.98 -3.00
N GLN A 54 -22.83 -4.62 -1.88
CA GLN A 54 -23.19 -3.95 -0.63
C GLN A 54 -21.94 -3.63 0.21
N HIS A 55 -20.96 -4.53 0.22
CA HIS A 55 -19.69 -4.35 0.96
C HIS A 55 -18.74 -3.38 0.25
N ASN A 56 -18.66 -3.45 -1.08
CA ASN A 56 -17.71 -2.65 -1.84
C ASN A 56 -18.16 -1.20 -1.92
N ASN A 57 -17.36 -0.32 -1.34
CA ASN A 57 -17.53 1.11 -1.47
C ASN A 57 -16.74 1.62 -2.70
N TRP A 58 -17.44 2.25 -3.64
CA TRP A 58 -16.83 2.75 -4.89
C TRP A 58 -15.71 3.78 -4.64
N ARG A 59 -15.81 4.59 -3.58
CA ARG A 59 -14.81 5.60 -3.22
C ARG A 59 -13.53 4.94 -2.70
N LEU A 60 -13.67 3.92 -1.85
CA LEU A 60 -12.52 3.13 -1.39
C LEU A 60 -11.85 2.36 -2.55
N LEU A 61 -12.65 1.82 -3.48
CA LEU A 61 -12.13 1.20 -4.69
C LEU A 61 -11.41 2.20 -5.61
N ALA A 62 -11.87 3.45 -5.68
CA ALA A 62 -11.20 4.49 -6.43
C ALA A 62 -9.85 4.86 -5.77
N MET A 63 -9.84 5.05 -4.45
CA MET A 63 -8.60 5.31 -3.69
C MET A 63 -7.58 4.19 -3.84
N ARG A 64 -8.02 2.93 -3.74
CA ARG A 64 -7.16 1.75 -3.98
C ARG A 64 -6.55 1.79 -5.37
N ARG A 65 -7.36 2.01 -6.41
CA ARG A 65 -6.89 2.13 -7.80
C ARG A 65 -5.87 3.24 -7.96
N THR A 66 -6.08 4.41 -7.35
CA THR A 66 -5.11 5.50 -7.37
C THR A 66 -3.76 5.07 -6.78
N ILE A 67 -3.77 4.39 -5.62
CA ILE A 67 -2.54 3.87 -4.99
C ILE A 67 -1.81 2.90 -5.93
N GLU A 68 -2.52 1.92 -6.49
CA GLU A 68 -1.95 0.93 -7.42
C GLU A 68 -1.38 1.60 -8.69
N THR A 69 -2.08 2.59 -9.23
CA THR A 69 -1.61 3.37 -10.38
C THR A 69 -0.32 4.11 -10.03
N ARG A 70 -0.23 4.74 -8.84
CA ARG A 70 0.99 5.46 -8.43
C ARG A 70 2.17 4.51 -8.26
N PHE A 71 1.97 3.35 -7.65
CA PHE A 71 3.02 2.34 -7.56
C PHE A 71 3.44 1.83 -8.94
N SER A 72 2.49 1.55 -9.83
CA SER A 72 2.79 1.15 -11.22
C SER A 72 3.62 2.20 -11.96
N GLU A 73 3.28 3.49 -11.80
CA GLU A 73 4.03 4.61 -12.39
C GLU A 73 5.44 4.70 -11.81
N LEU A 74 5.61 4.58 -10.49
CA LEU A 74 6.92 4.57 -9.84
C LEU A 74 7.81 3.43 -10.35
N CYS A 75 7.26 2.24 -10.52
CA CYS A 75 7.99 1.10 -11.08
C CYS A 75 8.33 1.32 -12.56
N ALA A 76 7.34 1.69 -13.39
CA ALA A 76 7.51 1.76 -14.83
C ALA A 76 8.33 2.96 -15.32
N LEU A 77 8.23 4.11 -14.66
CA LEU A 77 8.85 5.36 -15.10
C LEU A 77 10.13 5.70 -14.33
N PHE A 78 10.25 5.25 -13.08
CA PHE A 78 11.37 5.63 -12.20
C PHE A 78 12.21 4.44 -11.73
N ASP A 79 11.89 3.22 -12.20
CA ASP A 79 12.64 1.98 -11.91
C ASP A 79 12.84 1.74 -10.41
N MET A 80 11.78 2.01 -9.62
CA MET A 80 11.82 1.97 -8.16
C MET A 80 12.17 0.59 -7.59
N GLU A 81 11.93 -0.48 -8.35
CA GLU A 81 12.28 -1.85 -7.96
C GLU A 81 13.78 -2.14 -8.11
N HIS A 82 14.50 -1.41 -8.98
CA HIS A 82 15.92 -1.62 -9.27
C HIS A 82 16.76 -0.39 -8.90
N THR A 83 16.85 -0.10 -7.60
CA THR A 83 17.61 1.05 -7.09
C THR A 83 19.13 0.91 -7.20
N PHE A 84 19.66 -0.29 -7.47
CA PHE A 84 21.09 -0.66 -7.56
C PHE A 84 22.00 -0.13 -6.43
N ALA A 85 21.42 0.28 -5.30
CA ALA A 85 22.14 0.85 -4.18
C ALA A 85 22.97 -0.21 -3.44
N ARG A 86 24.22 0.12 -3.12
CA ARG A 86 25.17 -0.81 -2.46
C ARG A 86 25.19 -0.69 -0.93
N GLY A 87 24.19 -0.04 -0.34
CA GLY A 87 24.07 0.16 1.10
C GLY A 87 22.81 0.94 1.47
N VAL A 88 22.45 0.93 2.75
CA VAL A 88 21.19 1.53 3.26
C VAL A 88 21.11 3.02 2.99
N ALA A 89 22.20 3.77 3.24
CA ALA A 89 22.23 5.21 2.96
C ALA A 89 22.03 5.52 1.47
N GLY A 90 22.63 4.70 0.59
CA GLY A 90 22.45 4.83 -0.86
C GLY A 90 21.02 4.48 -1.31
N LEU A 91 20.41 3.47 -0.68
CA LEU A 91 19.02 3.08 -0.95
C LEU A 91 18.07 4.20 -0.55
N GLN A 92 18.25 4.77 0.65
CA GLN A 92 17.48 5.90 1.13
C GLN A 92 17.58 7.09 0.17
N LEU A 93 18.79 7.51 -0.17
CA LEU A 93 19.02 8.60 -1.12
C LEU A 93 18.34 8.35 -2.47
N ARG A 94 18.43 7.12 -2.98
CA ARG A 94 17.81 6.76 -4.26
C ARG A 94 16.28 6.83 -4.20
N ILE A 95 15.66 6.36 -3.11
CA ILE A 95 14.22 6.47 -2.89
C ILE A 95 13.80 7.95 -2.81
N GLU A 96 14.52 8.77 -2.05
CA GLU A 96 14.25 10.21 -1.92
C GLU A 96 14.33 10.93 -3.28
N GLN A 97 15.33 10.60 -4.11
CA GLN A 97 15.46 11.15 -5.46
C GLN A 97 14.31 10.74 -6.38
N ILE A 98 13.92 9.46 -6.37
CA ILE A 98 12.79 8.96 -7.16
C ILE A 98 11.49 9.66 -6.77
N LEU A 99 11.19 9.74 -5.48
CA LEU A 99 9.99 10.41 -4.99
C LEU A 99 9.99 11.90 -5.33
N SER A 100 11.14 12.56 -5.25
CA SER A 100 11.28 13.97 -5.63
C SER A 100 11.01 14.18 -7.12
N ALA A 101 11.61 13.35 -8.00
CA ALA A 101 11.39 13.43 -9.43
C ALA A 101 9.93 13.12 -9.81
N TYR A 102 9.33 12.12 -9.17
CA TYR A 102 7.92 11.78 -9.32
C TYR A 102 7.01 12.94 -8.90
N HIS A 103 7.26 13.60 -7.77
CA HIS A 103 6.45 14.75 -7.38
C HIS A 103 6.60 15.93 -8.36
N LEU A 104 7.81 16.20 -8.83
CA LEU A 104 8.07 17.27 -9.81
C LEU A 104 7.35 17.02 -11.14
N SER A 105 7.30 15.79 -11.64
CA SER A 105 6.57 15.49 -12.89
C SER A 105 5.07 15.78 -12.78
N TYR A 106 4.49 15.68 -11.58
CA TYR A 106 3.10 16.10 -11.33
C TYR A 106 2.92 17.62 -11.25
N PHE A 107 3.97 18.37 -10.88
CA PHE A 107 3.93 19.84 -10.87
C PHE A 107 4.13 20.44 -12.27
N GLU A 108 4.91 19.80 -13.14
CA GLU A 108 5.17 20.32 -14.50
C GLU A 108 4.07 19.96 -15.52
N LEU A 109 3.22 18.97 -15.20
CA LEU A 109 2.14 18.49 -16.08
C LEU A 109 0.73 18.97 -15.68
N ASN A 110 0.61 19.78 -14.62
CA ASN A 110 -0.63 20.46 -14.20
C ASN A 110 -0.44 21.98 -14.17
#